data_AF-A0A7C7W1R0-F1
#
_entry.id   AF-A0A7C7W1R0-F1
#
_cell.length_a   1.000
_cell.length_b   1.000
_cell.length_c   1.000
_cell.angle_alpha   90.00
_cell.angle_beta   90.00
_cell.angle_gamma   90.00
#
_symmetry.space_group_name_H-M   'P 1'
#
loop_
_entity.id
_entity.type
_entity.pdbx_description
1 polymer ?
#
loop_
_entity_poly.entity_id
_entity_poly.type
_entity_poly.pdbx_seq_one_letter_code
_entity_poly.pdbx_strand_id
1 'polypeptide(L)'
;MAKKLSRREFLKLAGLSLGSLAFRPFTDGLSLEKSEGIIGLARVTIKEIDIFAEPSAESAVIDVAYRDQLLPFYEELNPVYPEFANSPRWYRLDRGFAASSYTQRVDGRSLHRPVYYFPEGGQIGEIGVPYTRSYRYTKTYGWQPLYMLYYQSVHWIMDVDEGPDKRPWYKLLDELLHIEYFVPATHMRVIPPAELAPISPDVPWEAKRIEVNLLKQQLTAYEGDKVVLHTLVSTGIPG
;
A
#
# COMPACT_ATOMS: atom_id res chain seq x y z
N MET A 1 -6.21 32.06 60.78
CA MET A 1 -7.30 32.91 60.26
C MET A 1 -7.58 32.52 58.81
N ALA A 2 -8.77 32.01 58.50
CA ALA A 2 -9.15 31.69 57.11
C ALA A 2 -9.55 32.98 56.39
N LYS A 3 -8.89 33.30 55.28
CA LYS A 3 -9.21 34.47 54.47
C LYS A 3 -10.57 34.22 53.79
N LYS A 4 -11.61 34.97 54.16
CA LYS A 4 -12.96 34.84 53.54
C LYS A 4 -12.90 35.35 52.10
N LEU A 5 -13.16 34.45 51.15
CA LEU A 5 -13.32 34.80 49.74
C LEU A 5 -14.51 35.75 49.57
N SER A 6 -14.29 36.86 48.88
CA SER A 6 -15.38 37.76 48.49
C SER A 6 -16.23 37.12 47.38
N ARG A 7 -17.51 37.53 47.26
CA ARG A 7 -18.43 37.04 46.22
C ARG A 7 -17.84 37.16 44.81
N ARG A 8 -17.05 38.22 44.56
CA ARG A 8 -16.37 38.46 43.29
C ARG A 8 -15.23 37.47 43.05
N GLU A 9 -14.45 37.16 44.08
CA GLU A 9 -13.37 36.17 43.97
C GLU A 9 -13.93 34.76 43.81
N PHE A 10 -15.04 34.44 44.48
CA PHE A 10 -15.77 33.19 44.27
C PHE A 10 -16.24 33.03 42.82
N LEU A 11 -16.87 34.07 42.24
CA LEU A 11 -17.31 34.02 40.84
C LEU A 11 -16.14 33.90 39.85
N LYS A 12 -15.00 34.54 40.13
CA LYS A 12 -13.78 34.38 39.32
C LYS A 12 -13.23 32.96 39.43
N LEU A 13 -13.19 32.38 40.62
CA LEU A 13 -12.72 31.02 40.84
C LEU A 13 -13.65 29.99 40.17
N ALA A 14 -14.96 30.19 40.29
CA ALA A 14 -15.98 29.34 39.66
C ALA A 14 -15.89 29.39 38.12
N GLY A 15 -15.73 30.59 37.55
CA GLY A 15 -15.50 30.77 36.12
C GLY A 15 -14.22 30.09 35.62
N LEU A 16 -13.12 30.17 36.37
CA LEU A 16 -11.88 29.47 36.05
C LEU A 16 -12.01 27.95 36.14
N SER A 17 -12.71 27.43 37.15
CA SER A 17 -12.95 25.98 37.28
C SER A 17 -13.85 25.43 36.17
N LEU A 18 -14.91 26.15 35.77
CA LEU A 18 -15.79 25.74 34.68
C LEU A 18 -15.08 25.85 33.31
N GLY A 19 -14.25 26.87 33.12
CA GLY A 19 -13.40 26.99 31.94
C GLY A 19 -12.41 25.83 31.80
N SER A 20 -11.82 25.34 32.91
CA SER A 20 -10.90 24.19 32.87
C SER A 20 -11.57 22.88 32.42
N LEU A 21 -12.87 22.70 32.70
CA LEU A 21 -13.64 21.54 32.24
C LEU A 21 -13.95 21.60 30.75
N ALA A 22 -14.13 22.80 30.18
CA ALA A 22 -14.36 22.97 28.74
C ALA A 22 -13.12 22.62 27.88
N PHE A 23 -11.92 22.64 28.48
CA PHE A 23 -10.67 22.21 27.84
C PHE A 23 -10.22 20.81 28.28
N ARG A 24 -11.03 20.08 29.05
CA ARG A 24 -10.73 18.70 29.38
C ARG A 24 -11.13 17.83 28.17
N PRO A 25 -10.19 17.15 27.50
CA PRO A 25 -10.53 16.27 26.40
C PRO A 25 -11.45 15.17 26.93
N PHE A 26 -12.64 15.04 26.34
CA PHE A 26 -13.60 13.97 26.61
C PHE A 26 -12.97 12.63 26.20
N THR A 27 -12.19 12.03 27.10
CA THR A 27 -11.52 10.73 26.88
C THR A 27 -11.59 9.79 28.08
N ASP A 28 -12.13 10.25 29.22
CA ASP A 28 -12.29 9.41 30.40
C ASP A 28 -13.60 8.61 30.30
N GLY A 29 -13.54 7.36 29.82
CA GLY A 29 -14.63 6.39 29.98
C GLY A 29 -14.75 5.28 28.94
N LEU A 30 -14.06 5.38 27.80
CA LEU A 30 -13.84 4.20 26.97
C LEU A 30 -12.57 3.54 27.51
N SER A 31 -12.71 2.33 28.04
CA SER A 31 -11.58 1.40 28.07
C SER A 31 -11.08 1.29 26.64
N LEU A 32 -10.09 2.11 26.30
CA LEU A 32 -9.14 1.80 25.26
C LEU A 32 -8.41 0.57 25.79
N GLU A 33 -9.05 -0.61 25.65
CA GLU A 33 -8.27 -1.80 25.34
C GLU A 33 -7.29 -1.30 24.30
N LYS A 34 -6.00 -1.39 24.65
CA LYS A 34 -4.89 -0.95 23.83
C LYS A 34 -5.19 -1.44 22.43
N SER A 35 -5.76 -0.58 21.58
CA SER A 35 -6.05 -0.93 20.20
C SER A 35 -4.67 -1.19 19.67
N GLU A 36 -4.36 -2.47 19.47
CA GLU A 36 -3.22 -2.84 18.67
C GLU A 36 -3.38 -1.99 17.41
N GLY A 37 -2.44 -1.08 17.18
CA GLY A 37 -2.54 -0.17 16.06
C GLY A 37 -2.60 -1.01 14.79
N ILE A 38 -3.30 -0.52 13.76
CA ILE A 38 -3.25 -1.16 12.43
C ILE A 38 -1.77 -1.31 12.04
N ILE A 39 -1.31 -2.56 11.89
CA ILE A 39 0.09 -2.85 11.55
C ILE A 39 0.31 -2.90 10.04
N GLY A 40 -0.77 -3.03 9.26
CA GLY A 40 -0.72 -3.03 7.82
C GLY A 40 -2.09 -2.96 7.16
N LEU A 41 -2.06 -2.84 5.83
CA LEU A 41 -3.25 -2.80 4.98
C LEU A 41 -3.09 -3.77 3.82
N ALA A 42 -4.08 -4.64 3.61
CA ALA A 42 -4.08 -5.62 2.54
C ALA A 42 -5.22 -5.36 1.55
N ARG A 43 -4.93 -5.29 0.25
CA ARG A 43 -5.94 -5.18 -0.82
C ARG A 43 -6.32 -6.58 -1.31
N VAL A 44 -7.61 -6.88 -1.41
CA VAL A 44 -8.08 -8.13 -2.04
C VAL A 44 -7.81 -8.11 -3.54
N THR A 45 -7.16 -9.15 -4.06
CA THR A 45 -6.68 -9.18 -5.46
C THR A 45 -7.59 -9.96 -6.42
N ILE A 46 -8.46 -10.83 -5.89
CA ILE A 46 -9.42 -11.63 -6.66
C ILE A 46 -10.85 -11.11 -6.47
N LYS A 47 -11.84 -11.78 -7.06
CA LYS A 47 -13.26 -11.37 -7.00
C LYS A 47 -13.76 -11.19 -5.56
N GLU A 48 -13.53 -12.20 -4.73
CA GLU A 48 -13.92 -12.22 -3.33
C GLU A 48 -13.07 -13.23 -2.56
N ILE A 49 -12.91 -13.00 -1.26
CA ILE A 49 -12.26 -13.92 -0.31
C ILE A 49 -13.14 -14.07 0.92
N ASP A 50 -13.08 -15.24 1.55
CA ASP A 50 -13.80 -15.53 2.78
C ASP A 50 -13.08 -14.92 3.99
N ILE A 51 -13.86 -14.43 4.95
CA ILE A 51 -13.40 -14.04 6.29
C ILE A 51 -13.87 -15.10 7.28
N PHE A 52 -12.92 -15.66 8.02
CA PHE A 52 -13.11 -16.80 8.91
C PHE A 52 -13.23 -16.36 10.38
N ALA A 53 -13.93 -17.13 11.19
CA ALA A 53 -14.01 -16.89 12.64
C ALA A 53 -12.65 -17.08 13.34
N GLU A 54 -11.84 -18.02 12.87
CA GLU A 54 -10.51 -18.36 13.37
C GLU A 54 -9.50 -18.41 12.20
N PRO A 55 -8.17 -18.31 12.44
CA PRO A 55 -7.15 -18.33 11.40
C PRO A 55 -6.90 -19.76 10.85
N SER A 56 -7.96 -20.40 10.35
CA SER A 56 -7.98 -21.76 9.81
C SER A 56 -9.03 -21.86 8.72
N ALA A 57 -8.71 -22.61 7.65
CA ALA A 57 -9.61 -22.81 6.51
C ALA A 57 -10.80 -23.73 6.86
N GLU A 58 -10.70 -24.48 7.96
CA GLU A 58 -11.74 -25.34 8.51
C GLU A 58 -12.72 -24.57 9.42
N SER A 59 -12.42 -23.31 9.75
CA SER A 59 -13.27 -22.46 10.58
C SER A 59 -14.51 -21.99 9.82
N ALA A 60 -15.53 -21.54 10.57
CA ALA A 60 -16.74 -20.98 9.98
C ALA A 60 -16.42 -19.68 9.22
N VAL A 61 -16.96 -19.54 8.00
CA VAL A 61 -16.97 -18.28 7.26
C VAL A 61 -18.01 -17.36 7.90
N ILE A 62 -17.58 -16.19 8.34
CA ILE A 62 -18.42 -15.20 9.04
C ILE A 62 -18.74 -13.97 8.20
N ASP A 63 -17.97 -13.72 7.14
CA ASP A 63 -18.14 -12.60 6.22
C ASP A 63 -17.36 -12.84 4.91
N VAL A 64 -17.48 -11.92 3.96
CA VAL A 64 -16.78 -11.94 2.67
C VAL A 64 -16.18 -10.56 2.38
N ALA A 65 -14.95 -10.53 1.85
CA ALA A 65 -14.32 -9.31 1.34
C ALA A 65 -14.21 -9.35 -0.18
N TYR A 66 -14.45 -8.23 -0.84
CA TYR A 66 -14.52 -8.14 -2.31
C TYR A 66 -13.26 -7.55 -2.92
N ARG A 67 -13.09 -7.75 -4.24
CA ARG A 67 -11.99 -7.16 -5.02
C ARG A 67 -11.77 -5.69 -4.71
N ASP A 68 -10.50 -5.33 -4.55
CA ASP A 68 -10.03 -3.97 -4.25
C ASP A 68 -10.41 -3.43 -2.87
N GLN A 69 -11.17 -4.18 -2.07
CA GLN A 69 -11.39 -3.84 -0.67
C GLN A 69 -10.07 -3.85 0.09
N LEU A 70 -9.89 -2.83 0.93
CA LEU A 70 -8.72 -2.67 1.77
C LEU A 70 -9.04 -3.17 3.18
N LEU A 71 -8.27 -4.16 3.63
CA LEU A 71 -8.44 -4.86 4.89
C LEU A 71 -7.35 -4.39 5.86
N PRO A 72 -7.66 -3.45 6.78
CA PRO A 72 -6.74 -3.12 7.85
C PRO A 72 -6.60 -4.34 8.76
N PHE A 73 -5.38 -4.66 9.12
CA PHE A 73 -5.11 -5.79 10.01
C PHE A 73 -4.16 -5.40 11.12
N TYR A 74 -4.27 -6.13 12.21
CA TYR A 74 -3.67 -5.80 13.50
C TYR A 74 -2.62 -6.81 13.93
N GLU A 75 -2.69 -8.01 13.37
CA GLU A 75 -1.76 -9.09 13.64
C GLU A 75 -1.58 -9.93 12.36
N GLU A 76 -0.39 -10.48 12.21
CA GLU A 76 -0.03 -11.42 11.14
C GLU A 76 0.38 -12.75 11.78
N LEU A 77 -0.43 -13.78 11.55
CA LEU A 77 -0.30 -15.09 12.15
C LEU A 77 0.21 -16.11 11.12
N ASN A 78 1.04 -17.05 11.55
CA ASN A 78 1.49 -18.18 10.74
C ASN A 78 1.29 -19.51 11.50
N PRO A 79 0.03 -19.95 11.71
CA PRO A 79 -0.26 -21.09 12.59
C PRO A 79 -0.01 -22.45 11.94
N VAL A 80 -0.07 -22.56 10.61
CA VAL A 80 -0.07 -23.86 9.92
C VAL A 80 1.34 -24.40 9.70
N TYR A 81 2.25 -23.51 9.28
CA TYR A 81 3.58 -23.88 8.81
C TYR A 81 4.61 -22.83 9.27
N PRO A 82 4.76 -22.60 10.60
CA PRO A 82 5.60 -21.54 11.15
C PRO A 82 7.08 -21.63 10.71
N GLU A 83 7.57 -22.84 10.43
CA GLU A 83 8.92 -23.12 9.94
C GLU A 83 9.14 -22.76 8.47
N PHE A 84 8.06 -22.61 7.69
CA PHE A 84 8.11 -22.25 6.28
C PHE A 84 7.83 -20.76 6.13
N ALA A 85 8.87 -19.96 5.90
CA ALA A 85 8.73 -18.50 5.73
C ALA A 85 7.83 -18.07 4.56
N ASN A 86 7.53 -18.99 3.63
CA ASN A 86 6.66 -18.79 2.46
C ASN A 86 5.22 -19.29 2.65
N SER A 87 4.86 -19.78 3.83
CA SER A 87 3.49 -20.22 4.08
C SER A 87 2.52 -19.02 4.03
N PRO A 88 1.29 -19.24 3.54
CA PRO A 88 0.23 -18.26 3.67
C PRO A 88 0.02 -17.87 5.14
N ARG A 89 -0.13 -16.57 5.37
CA ARG A 89 -0.33 -15.98 6.68
C ARG A 89 -1.81 -15.67 6.87
N TRP A 90 -2.20 -15.47 8.11
CA TRP A 90 -3.53 -15.03 8.46
C TRP A 90 -3.46 -13.63 9.03
N TYR A 91 -4.29 -12.75 8.51
CA TYR A 91 -4.44 -11.39 9.02
C TYR A 91 -5.59 -11.34 10.00
N ARG A 92 -5.32 -10.90 11.22
CA ARG A 92 -6.37 -10.58 12.21
C ARG A 92 -7.00 -9.25 11.84
N LEU A 93 -8.28 -9.29 11.47
CA LEU A 93 -9.08 -8.11 11.14
C LEU A 93 -9.82 -7.60 12.40
N ASP A 94 -10.62 -6.54 12.25
CA ASP A 94 -11.57 -6.11 13.29
C ASP A 94 -12.55 -7.22 13.65
N ARG A 95 -12.96 -7.99 12.62
CA ARG A 95 -13.88 -9.12 12.74
C ARG A 95 -13.30 -10.28 11.93
N GLY A 96 -12.88 -11.33 12.64
CA GLY A 96 -12.37 -12.55 12.04
C GLY A 96 -10.97 -12.42 11.43
N PHE A 97 -10.67 -13.35 10.53
CA PHE A 97 -9.36 -13.56 9.95
C PHE A 97 -9.46 -13.75 8.44
N ALA A 98 -8.50 -13.18 7.70
CA ALA A 98 -8.38 -13.38 6.26
C ALA A 98 -7.04 -14.02 5.91
N ALA A 99 -7.06 -14.98 4.99
CA ALA A 99 -5.84 -15.59 4.47
C ALA A 99 -5.09 -14.61 3.54
N SER A 100 -3.76 -14.57 3.62
CA SER A 100 -2.93 -13.64 2.86
C SER A 100 -2.83 -13.99 1.36
N SER A 101 -3.14 -15.23 0.97
CA SER A 101 -2.86 -15.79 -0.37
C SER A 101 -3.41 -14.95 -1.54
N TYR A 102 -4.56 -14.30 -1.36
CA TYR A 102 -5.23 -13.52 -2.39
C TYR A 102 -5.33 -12.04 -2.02
N THR A 103 -4.29 -11.57 -1.32
CA THR A 103 -4.18 -10.18 -0.88
C THR A 103 -2.83 -9.60 -1.29
N GLN A 104 -2.79 -8.28 -1.47
CA GLN A 104 -1.58 -7.51 -1.71
C GLN A 104 -1.40 -6.52 -0.57
N ARG A 105 -0.29 -6.58 0.16
CA ARG A 105 0.04 -5.55 1.16
C ARG A 105 0.32 -4.22 0.46
N VAL A 106 -0.25 -3.13 0.99
CA VAL A 106 -0.17 -1.77 0.45
C VAL A 106 0.31 -0.78 1.52
N ASP A 107 1.25 -1.22 2.36
CA ASP A 107 1.69 -0.47 3.54
C ASP A 107 2.43 0.81 3.19
N GLY A 108 3.26 0.78 2.14
CA GLY A 108 4.00 1.94 1.63
C GLY A 108 3.18 2.88 0.75
N ARG A 109 1.86 2.69 0.68
CA ARG A 109 1.01 3.52 -0.18
C ARG A 109 1.09 4.99 0.24
N SER A 110 1.23 5.88 -0.72
CA SER A 110 1.27 7.31 -0.46
C SER A 110 0.85 8.11 -1.70
N LEU A 111 0.58 9.39 -1.48
CA LEU A 111 0.47 10.35 -2.56
C LEU A 111 1.85 10.98 -2.80
N HIS A 112 2.16 11.24 -4.06
CA HIS A 112 3.43 11.79 -4.50
C HIS A 112 3.28 13.24 -4.98
N ARG A 113 4.40 13.96 -5.00
CA ARG A 113 4.45 15.31 -5.58
C ARG A 113 4.53 15.19 -7.10
N PRO A 114 3.69 15.90 -7.87
CA PRO A 114 3.78 15.89 -9.33
C PRO A 114 5.12 16.43 -9.85
N VAL A 115 5.62 15.80 -10.90
CA VAL A 115 6.75 16.23 -11.73
C VAL A 115 6.19 16.77 -13.04
N TYR A 116 6.80 17.83 -13.57
CA TYR A 116 6.25 18.55 -14.73
C TYR A 116 7.13 18.52 -15.97
N TYR A 117 8.22 17.77 -15.93
CA TYR A 117 9.16 17.67 -17.03
C TYR A 117 9.61 16.23 -17.18
N PHE A 118 9.47 15.72 -18.39
CA PHE A 118 9.86 14.37 -18.78
C PHE A 118 10.75 14.43 -20.04
N PRO A 119 11.72 13.52 -20.19
CA PRO A 119 12.50 13.41 -21.42
C PRO A 119 11.61 12.91 -22.58
N GLU A 120 12.04 13.11 -23.83
CA GLU A 120 11.28 12.73 -25.04
C GLU A 120 10.92 11.24 -25.08
N GLY A 121 11.79 10.38 -24.57
CA GLY A 121 11.54 8.93 -24.46
C GLY A 121 10.63 8.52 -23.30
N GLY A 122 10.10 9.48 -22.53
CA GLY A 122 9.35 9.24 -21.32
C GLY A 122 10.20 8.73 -20.15
N GLN A 123 9.55 8.48 -19.03
CA GLN A 123 10.17 7.97 -17.82
C GLN A 123 9.25 6.96 -17.12
N ILE A 124 9.83 5.92 -16.54
CA ILE A 124 9.06 4.93 -15.78
C ILE A 124 8.57 5.57 -14.49
N GLY A 125 7.32 5.31 -14.13
CA GLY A 125 6.84 5.49 -12.77
C GLY A 125 6.06 4.28 -12.28
N GLU A 126 5.82 4.24 -10.98
CA GLU A 126 5.07 3.19 -10.30
C GLU A 126 3.84 3.77 -9.60
N ILE A 127 2.74 3.01 -9.57
CA ILE A 127 1.54 3.41 -8.82
C ILE A 127 1.81 3.32 -7.32
N GLY A 128 1.74 4.47 -6.64
CA GLY A 128 2.00 4.60 -5.20
C GLY A 128 0.76 4.48 -4.31
N VAL A 129 -0.45 4.40 -4.89
CA VAL A 129 -1.71 4.20 -4.15
C VAL A 129 -2.19 2.74 -4.30
N PRO A 130 -3.11 2.23 -3.44
CA PRO A 130 -3.56 0.83 -3.54
C PRO A 130 -4.06 0.44 -4.94
N TYR A 131 -4.77 1.38 -5.56
CA TYR A 131 -5.20 1.31 -6.94
C TYR A 131 -5.64 2.70 -7.41
N THR A 132 -5.65 2.91 -8.73
CA THR A 132 -6.18 4.12 -9.35
C THR A 132 -6.93 3.78 -10.64
N ARG A 133 -8.04 4.47 -10.89
CA ARG A 133 -8.73 4.40 -12.17
C ARG A 133 -7.99 5.29 -13.17
N SER A 134 -7.63 4.74 -14.33
CA SER A 134 -7.13 5.54 -15.44
C SER A 134 -8.26 5.99 -16.35
N TYR A 135 -8.00 7.07 -17.08
CA TYR A 135 -8.95 7.68 -18.01
C TYR A 135 -8.32 7.92 -19.36
N ARG A 136 -9.10 7.82 -20.41
CA ARG A 136 -8.71 8.23 -21.76
C ARG A 136 -9.53 9.45 -22.15
N TYR A 137 -8.87 10.42 -22.76
CA TYR A 137 -9.55 11.55 -23.38
C TYR A 137 -9.75 11.31 -24.88
N THR A 138 -10.95 11.56 -25.38
CA THR A 138 -11.24 11.61 -26.82
C THR A 138 -12.03 12.87 -27.14
N LYS A 139 -11.86 13.42 -28.34
CA LYS A 139 -12.62 14.63 -28.77
C LYS A 139 -14.12 14.39 -28.80
N THR A 140 -14.55 13.15 -29.09
CA THR A 140 -15.96 12.79 -29.26
C THR A 140 -16.67 12.61 -27.92
N TYR A 141 -16.02 11.96 -26.94
CA TYR A 141 -16.68 11.55 -25.69
C TYR A 141 -16.07 12.19 -24.43
N GLY A 142 -15.04 13.02 -24.59
CA GLY A 142 -14.31 13.59 -23.46
C GLY A 142 -13.55 12.51 -22.68
N TRP A 143 -13.49 12.71 -21.35
CA TRP A 143 -12.82 11.80 -20.42
C TRP A 143 -13.68 10.56 -20.13
N GLN A 144 -13.13 9.38 -20.41
CA GLN A 144 -13.79 8.09 -20.18
C GLN A 144 -12.88 7.18 -19.33
N PRO A 145 -13.44 6.44 -18.35
CA PRO A 145 -12.65 5.48 -17.59
C PRO A 145 -12.12 4.37 -18.51
N LEU A 146 -10.91 3.89 -18.23
CA LEU A 146 -10.24 2.84 -19.01
C LEU A 146 -9.83 1.67 -18.13
N TYR A 147 -8.62 1.70 -17.54
CA TYR A 147 -8.05 0.60 -16.76
C TYR A 147 -8.11 0.87 -15.27
N MET A 148 -8.05 -0.20 -14.47
CA MET A 148 -7.62 -0.11 -13.07
C MET A 148 -6.15 -0.43 -13.01
N LEU A 149 -5.35 0.50 -12.51
CA LEU A 149 -3.92 0.30 -12.26
C LEU A 149 -3.73 0.05 -10.76
N TYR A 150 -2.84 -0.87 -10.41
CA TYR A 150 -2.70 -1.36 -9.05
C TYR A 150 -1.37 -0.95 -8.44
N TYR A 151 -1.32 -0.90 -7.12
CA TYR A 151 -0.11 -0.60 -6.34
C TYR A 151 1.11 -1.34 -6.88
N GLN A 152 2.22 -0.61 -7.05
CA GLN A 152 3.51 -1.06 -7.57
C GLN A 152 3.51 -1.56 -9.03
N SER A 153 2.41 -1.43 -9.78
CA SER A 153 2.48 -1.58 -11.24
C SER A 153 3.26 -0.42 -11.86
N VAL A 154 4.11 -0.73 -12.83
CA VAL A 154 5.00 0.21 -13.51
C VAL A 154 4.46 0.57 -14.89
N HIS A 155 4.56 1.84 -15.27
CA HIS A 155 4.05 2.37 -16.54
C HIS A 155 4.97 3.48 -17.07
N TRP A 156 5.00 3.66 -18.38
CA TRP A 156 5.71 4.77 -19.02
C TRP A 156 4.91 6.06 -18.91
N ILE A 157 5.50 7.07 -18.29
CA ILE A 157 5.01 8.45 -18.26
C ILE A 157 5.65 9.19 -19.42
N MET A 158 4.83 9.69 -20.33
CA MET A 158 5.29 10.46 -21.49
C MET A 158 5.25 11.95 -21.25
N ASP A 159 4.24 12.43 -20.51
CA ASP A 159 4.07 13.85 -20.22
C ASP A 159 3.13 14.08 -19.02
N VAL A 160 2.90 15.34 -18.66
CA VAL A 160 1.86 15.78 -17.74
C VAL A 160 0.89 16.74 -18.43
N ASP A 161 -0.41 16.52 -18.21
CA ASP A 161 -1.48 17.37 -18.74
C ASP A 161 -2.49 17.73 -17.64
N GLU A 162 -3.39 18.67 -17.95
CA GLU A 162 -4.54 18.97 -17.10
C GLU A 162 -5.63 17.90 -17.25
N GLY A 163 -6.01 17.27 -16.13
CA GLY A 163 -7.06 16.25 -16.09
C GLY A 163 -8.49 16.79 -15.99
N PRO A 164 -9.49 15.90 -15.86
CA PRO A 164 -10.91 16.26 -15.74
C PRO A 164 -11.22 17.14 -14.50
N ASP A 165 -10.37 17.09 -13.47
CA ASP A 165 -10.51 17.83 -12.21
C ASP A 165 -9.66 19.11 -12.16
N LYS A 166 -9.11 19.56 -13.30
CA LYS A 166 -8.23 20.73 -13.40
C LYS A 166 -6.93 20.62 -12.60
N ARG A 167 -6.51 19.37 -12.30
CA ARG A 167 -5.24 19.08 -11.63
C ARG A 167 -4.27 18.38 -12.59
N PRO A 168 -2.98 18.26 -12.23
CA PRO A 168 -2.00 17.56 -13.05
C PRO A 168 -2.27 16.06 -13.11
N TRP A 169 -2.28 15.51 -14.31
CA TRP A 169 -2.43 14.09 -14.61
C TRP A 169 -1.29 13.64 -15.50
N TYR A 170 -0.68 12.50 -15.19
CA TYR A 170 0.34 11.92 -16.04
C TYR A 170 -0.28 11.24 -17.25
N LYS A 171 0.27 11.55 -18.41
CA LYS A 171 -0.01 10.92 -19.68
C LYS A 171 0.85 9.65 -19.79
N LEU A 172 0.18 8.51 -19.78
CA LEU A 172 0.78 7.18 -19.84
C LEU A 172 0.64 6.57 -21.23
N LEU A 173 1.58 5.69 -21.59
CA LEU A 173 1.55 4.93 -22.83
C LEU A 173 1.37 3.44 -22.55
N ASP A 174 0.35 2.84 -23.16
CA ASP A 174 0.23 1.37 -23.27
C ASP A 174 1.14 0.90 -24.41
N GLU A 175 2.25 0.25 -24.11
CA GLU A 175 3.19 -0.21 -25.14
C GLU A 175 2.60 -1.29 -26.06
N LEU A 176 1.66 -2.09 -25.56
CA LEU A 176 1.07 -3.18 -26.35
C LEU A 176 0.06 -2.63 -27.35
N LEU A 177 -0.85 -1.77 -26.87
CA LEU A 177 -1.96 -1.24 -27.67
C LEU A 177 -1.67 0.12 -28.30
N HIS A 178 -0.54 0.74 -27.94
CA HIS A 178 -0.15 2.09 -28.39
C HIS A 178 -1.23 3.13 -28.11
N ILE A 179 -1.92 3.01 -26.98
CA ILE A 179 -2.95 3.95 -26.55
C ILE A 179 -2.45 4.82 -25.41
N GLU A 180 -2.84 6.09 -25.47
CA GLU A 180 -2.57 7.06 -24.42
C GLU A 180 -3.74 7.08 -23.43
N TYR A 181 -3.40 7.11 -22.15
CA TYR A 181 -4.35 7.22 -21.05
C TYR A 181 -3.70 7.96 -19.89
N PHE A 182 -4.49 8.34 -18.89
CA PHE A 182 -4.07 9.28 -17.88
C PHE A 182 -4.45 8.82 -16.49
N VAL A 183 -3.63 9.19 -15.51
CA VAL A 183 -3.89 9.02 -14.09
C VAL A 183 -3.55 10.31 -13.34
N PRO A 184 -4.15 10.58 -12.17
CA PRO A 184 -3.73 11.69 -11.33
C PRO A 184 -2.23 11.62 -11.04
N ALA A 185 -1.50 12.70 -11.27
CA ALA A 185 -0.04 12.72 -11.11
C ALA A 185 0.40 12.38 -9.67
N THR A 186 -0.44 12.71 -8.68
CA THR A 186 -0.20 12.42 -7.27
C THR A 186 -0.30 10.93 -6.93
N HIS A 187 -0.87 10.08 -7.80
CA HIS A 187 -1.04 8.65 -7.54
C HIS A 187 0.20 7.83 -7.93
N MET A 188 1.20 8.45 -8.54
CA MET A 188 2.32 7.74 -9.16
C MET A 188 3.65 8.35 -8.72
N ARG A 189 4.59 7.49 -8.31
CA ARG A 189 5.98 7.87 -8.04
C ARG A 189 6.76 7.78 -9.34
N VAL A 190 7.38 8.88 -9.74
CA VAL A 190 8.34 8.86 -10.86
C VAL A 190 9.62 8.17 -10.39
N ILE A 191 10.07 7.14 -11.10
CA ILE A 191 11.28 6.39 -10.76
C ILE A 191 12.49 7.13 -11.35
N PRO A 192 13.42 7.64 -10.52
CA PRO A 192 14.63 8.27 -11.01
C PRO A 192 15.51 7.30 -11.82
N PRO A 193 16.20 7.74 -12.88
CA PRO A 193 17.09 6.87 -13.67
C PRO A 193 18.16 6.16 -12.84
N ALA A 194 18.61 6.78 -11.74
CA ALA A 194 19.59 6.19 -10.83
C ALA A 194 19.08 4.92 -10.12
N GLU A 195 17.76 4.75 -9.92
CA GLU A 195 17.18 3.53 -9.36
C GLU A 195 17.17 2.37 -10.38
N LEU A 196 17.31 2.68 -11.68
CA LEU A 196 17.40 1.69 -12.76
C LEU A 196 18.85 1.38 -13.16
N ALA A 197 19.82 2.10 -12.59
CA ALA A 197 21.23 1.88 -12.88
C ALA A 197 21.70 0.53 -12.34
N PRO A 198 22.59 -0.18 -13.05
CA PRO A 198 23.18 -1.42 -12.53
C PRO A 198 23.86 -1.19 -11.18
N ILE A 199 23.62 -2.09 -10.22
CA ILE A 199 24.23 -2.00 -8.88
C ILE A 199 25.76 -2.12 -8.95
N SER A 200 26.26 -3.02 -9.80
CA SER A 200 27.70 -3.28 -9.99
C SER A 200 28.05 -3.24 -11.48
N PRO A 201 28.22 -2.06 -12.09
CA PRO A 201 28.48 -1.94 -13.53
C PRO A 201 29.85 -2.52 -13.92
N ASP A 202 30.82 -2.50 -13.01
CA ASP A 202 32.20 -2.96 -13.26
C ASP A 202 32.36 -4.49 -13.26
N VAL A 203 31.35 -5.24 -12.80
CA VAL A 203 31.38 -6.70 -12.80
C VAL A 203 30.92 -7.22 -14.18
N PRO A 204 31.76 -8.00 -14.90
CA PRO A 204 31.42 -8.56 -16.21
C PRO A 204 30.13 -9.38 -16.18
N TRP A 205 29.36 -9.38 -17.28
CA TRP A 205 28.08 -10.07 -17.32
C TRP A 205 28.25 -11.59 -17.18
N GLU A 206 29.34 -12.15 -17.68
CA GLU A 206 29.69 -13.58 -17.60
C GLU A 206 29.92 -14.04 -16.16
N ALA A 207 30.32 -13.10 -15.29
CA ALA A 207 30.52 -13.36 -13.87
C ALA A 207 29.22 -13.24 -13.06
N LYS A 208 28.13 -12.78 -13.65
CA LYS A 208 26.83 -12.63 -12.97
C LYS A 208 25.96 -13.84 -13.27
N ARG A 209 25.35 -14.41 -12.22
CA ARG A 209 24.34 -15.45 -12.40
C ARG A 209 23.25 -15.37 -11.34
N ILE A 210 22.07 -15.84 -11.69
CA ILE A 210 20.93 -16.02 -10.80
C ILE A 210 20.63 -17.51 -10.74
N GLU A 211 20.66 -18.07 -9.54
CA GLU A 211 20.27 -19.45 -9.27
C GLU A 211 18.90 -19.46 -8.61
N VAL A 212 17.96 -20.20 -9.18
CA VAL A 212 16.61 -20.35 -8.66
C VAL A 212 16.40 -21.79 -8.21
N ASN A 213 16.20 -21.97 -6.91
CA ASN A 213 15.86 -23.27 -6.33
C ASN A 213 14.34 -23.39 -6.20
N LEU A 214 13.73 -24.13 -7.13
CA LEU A 214 12.26 -24.32 -7.17
C LEU A 214 11.73 -25.10 -5.98
N LEU A 215 12.48 -26.09 -5.46
CA LEU A 215 12.05 -26.89 -4.31
C LEU A 215 12.00 -26.07 -3.03
N LYS A 216 12.99 -25.19 -2.84
CA LYS A 216 13.08 -24.32 -1.66
C LYS A 216 12.38 -22.98 -1.86
N GLN A 217 11.90 -22.67 -3.06
CA GLN A 217 11.32 -21.38 -3.40
C GLN A 217 12.27 -20.22 -3.02
N GLN A 218 13.53 -20.35 -3.46
CA GLN A 218 14.64 -19.45 -3.15
C GLN A 218 15.35 -18.96 -4.41
N LEU A 219 15.78 -17.71 -4.40
CA LEU A 219 16.60 -17.10 -5.44
C LEU A 219 17.90 -16.60 -4.81
N THR A 220 19.02 -16.95 -5.44
CA THR A 220 20.34 -16.44 -5.06
C THR A 220 21.00 -15.78 -6.28
N ALA A 221 21.37 -14.51 -6.16
CA ALA A 221 22.13 -13.81 -7.18
C ALA A 221 23.60 -13.72 -6.78
N TYR A 222 24.49 -13.94 -7.74
CA TYR A 222 25.93 -13.96 -7.55
C TYR A 222 26.64 -12.97 -8.48
N GLU A 223 27.76 -12.46 -7.97
CA GLU A 223 28.81 -11.77 -8.71
C GLU A 223 30.12 -12.53 -8.48
N GLY A 224 30.56 -13.30 -9.49
CA GLY A 224 31.59 -14.32 -9.33
C GLY A 224 31.14 -15.40 -8.33
N ASP A 225 31.94 -15.63 -7.29
CA ASP A 225 31.60 -16.57 -6.21
C ASP A 225 30.89 -15.89 -5.03
N LYS A 226 30.66 -14.57 -5.09
CA LYS A 226 30.04 -13.80 -4.00
C LYS A 226 28.52 -13.75 -4.18
N VAL A 227 27.78 -14.15 -3.14
CA VAL A 227 26.33 -13.91 -3.04
C VAL A 227 26.07 -12.42 -2.80
N VAL A 228 25.27 -11.79 -3.66
CA VAL A 228 24.87 -10.38 -3.54
C VAL A 228 23.39 -10.20 -3.21
N LEU A 229 22.57 -11.21 -3.47
CA LEU A 229 21.18 -11.28 -3.04
C LEU A 229 20.83 -12.72 -2.72
N HIS A 230 20.16 -12.95 -1.59
CA HIS A 230 19.52 -14.22 -1.27
C HIS A 230 18.13 -13.91 -0.72
N THR A 231 17.09 -14.41 -1.37
CA THR A 231 15.71 -14.14 -0.99
C THR A 231 14.80 -15.33 -1.27
N LEU A 232 13.68 -15.36 -0.57
CA LEU A 232 12.56 -16.22 -0.93
C LEU A 232 11.84 -15.65 -2.14
N VAL A 233 11.26 -16.53 -2.95
CA VAL A 233 10.51 -16.22 -4.16
C VAL A 233 9.28 -17.11 -4.23
N SER A 234 8.29 -16.71 -5.03
CA SER A 234 7.19 -17.58 -5.44
C SER A 234 7.29 -17.78 -6.95
N THR A 235 7.85 -18.90 -7.38
CA THR A 235 8.16 -19.18 -8.80
C THR A 235 7.02 -19.89 -9.52
N GLY A 236 5.90 -20.14 -8.82
CA GLY A 236 4.90 -21.10 -9.27
C GLY A 236 5.37 -22.54 -9.14
N ILE A 237 4.47 -23.47 -9.47
CA ILE A 237 4.69 -24.92 -9.41
C ILE A 237 5.18 -25.39 -10.79
N PRO A 238 6.23 -26.23 -10.90
CA PRO A 238 6.35 -27.15 -12.02
C PRO A 238 5.20 -28.15 -11.89
N GLY A 239 4.21 -28.04 -12.77
CA GLY A 239 3.03 -28.91 -12.78
C GLY A 239 3.34 -30.40 -12.74
#